data_AF-A4EB02-F1
#
_entry.id   AF-A4EB02-F1
#
_cell.length_a   1.000
_cell.length_b   1.000
_cell.length_c   1.000
_cell.angle_alpha   90.00
_cell.angle_beta   90.00
_cell.angle_gamma   90.00
#
_symmetry.space_group_name_H-M   'P 1'
#
loop_
_entity.id
_entity.type
_entity.pdbx_description
1 polymer ?
#
loop_
_entity_poly.entity_id
_entity_poly.type
_entity_poly.pdbx_seq_one_letter_code
_entity_poly.pdbx_strand_id
1 'polypeptide(L)' 'MPSLAADLADIVAGPSAPGVSIAYGTVVAADSRTVDVRIGGSVVAGICMTTSCRGAAPGQRAILIGSPPLWTAIGIIA' A
#
# COMPACT_ATOMS: atom_id res chain seq x y z
N MET A 1 -27.33 -0.95 22.91
CA MET A 1 -26.30 -2.00 22.79
C MET A 1 -25.45 -1.65 21.57
N PRO A 2 -24.17 -1.28 21.73
CA PRO A 2 -23.31 -1.06 20.57
C PRO A 2 -23.20 -2.36 19.78
N SER A 3 -23.48 -2.29 18.48
CA SER A 3 -23.46 -3.45 17.58
C SER A 3 -22.04 -3.94 17.42
N LEU A 4 -21.83 -5.27 17.45
CA LEU A 4 -20.57 -5.95 17.12
C LEU A 4 -19.90 -5.45 15.82
N ALA A 5 -20.70 -4.92 14.89
CA ALA A 5 -20.24 -4.30 13.66
C ALA A 5 -19.39 -3.01 13.87
N ALA A 6 -19.62 -2.26 14.95
CA ALA A 6 -18.85 -1.07 15.30
C ALA A 6 -17.48 -1.45 15.88
N ASP A 7 -17.42 -2.47 16.73
CA ASP A 7 -16.19 -3.04 17.26
C ASP A 7 -15.29 -3.60 16.15
N LEU A 8 -15.88 -4.25 15.14
CA LEU A 8 -15.13 -4.75 13.99
C LEU A 8 -14.57 -3.63 13.10
N ALA A 9 -15.27 -2.49 13.00
CA ALA A 9 -14.78 -1.33 12.26
C ALA A 9 -13.58 -0.66 12.97
N ASP A 10 -13.59 -0.64 14.30
CA ASP A 10 -12.47 -0.14 15.12
C ASP A 10 -11.24 -1.06 15.02
N ILE A 11 -11.43 -2.38 14.93
CA ILE A 11 -10.33 -3.34 14.72
C ILE A 11 -9.72 -3.25 13.32
N VAL A 12 -10.54 -3.00 12.28
CA VAL A 12 -10.04 -2.75 10.92
C VAL A 12 -9.30 -1.41 10.84
N ALA A 13 -9.71 -0.42 11.64
CA ALA A 13 -8.97 0.80 11.90
C ALA A 13 -7.83 0.53 12.90
N GLY A 14 -6.90 -0.35 12.53
CA GLY A 14 -5.67 -0.58 13.28
C GLY A 14 -5.01 0.75 13.70
N PRO A 15 -4.25 0.76 14.81
CA PRO A 15 -3.82 1.97 15.49
C PRO A 15 -3.30 2.97 14.46
N SER A 16 -4.06 4.06 14.30
CA SER A 16 -3.67 5.19 13.47
C SER A 16 -2.49 5.86 14.16
N ALA A 17 -1.31 5.25 14.07
CA ALA A 17 -0.07 5.89 14.46
C ALA A 17 0.03 7.14 13.57
N PRO A 18 0.08 8.35 14.16
CA PRO A 18 0.16 9.55 13.37
C PRO A 18 1.46 9.51 12.56
N GLY A 19 1.32 9.36 11.24
CA GLY A 19 2.40 9.53 10.26
C GLY A 19 2.67 8.34 9.33
N VAL A 20 2.26 7.12 9.67
CA VAL A 20 2.58 5.94 8.85
C VAL A 20 1.39 4.99 8.73
N SER A 21 0.81 4.91 7.54
CA SER A 21 -0.19 3.93 7.16
C SER A 21 0.43 2.82 6.33
N ILE A 22 -0.09 1.60 6.46
CA ILE A 22 0.20 0.50 5.53
C ILE A 22 -0.94 0.44 4.53
N ALA A 23 -0.62 0.52 3.25
CA ALA A 23 -1.56 0.34 2.16
C ALA A 23 -1.16 -0.86 1.31
N TYR A 24 -2.17 -1.50 0.71
CA TYR A 24 -1.96 -2.53 -0.29
C TYR A 24 -2.51 -2.04 -1.61
N GLY A 25 -1.77 -2.30 -2.68
CA GLY A 25 -2.23 -1.96 -4.02
C GLY A 25 -1.75 -2.95 -5.05
N THR A 26 -2.22 -2.78 -6.28
CA THR A 26 -1.81 -3.61 -7.41
C THR A 26 -0.80 -2.85 -8.25
N VAL A 27 0.33 -3.48 -8.56
CA VAL A 27 1.34 -2.91 -9.46
C VAL A 27 0.73 -2.76 -10.85
N VAL A 28 0.79 -1.54 -11.39
CA VAL A 28 0.33 -1.21 -12.74
C VAL A 28 1.52 -1.17 -13.70
N ALA A 29 2.61 -0.56 -13.25
CA ALA A 29 3.88 -0.50 -13.95
C ALA A 29 5.01 -0.49 -12.93
N ALA A 30 6.19 -0.94 -13.34
CA ALA A 30 7.37 -0.97 -12.50
C ALA A 30 8.61 -0.72 -13.35
N ASP A 31 9.54 0.06 -12.81
CA ASP A 31 10.90 0.18 -13.30
C ASP A 31 11.90 -0.30 -12.24
N SER A 32 13.20 -0.13 -12.48
CA SER A 32 14.27 -0.59 -11.60
C SER A 32 14.34 0.13 -10.22
N ARG A 33 13.62 1.24 -10.05
CA ARG A 33 13.69 2.15 -8.90
C ARG A 33 12.31 2.58 -8.38
N THR A 34 11.30 2.66 -9.25
CA THR A 34 9.97 3.17 -8.91
C THR A 34 8.85 2.28 -9.44
N VAL A 35 7.73 2.29 -8.71
CA VAL A 35 6.53 1.51 -9.02
C VAL A 35 5.31 2.42 -9.13
N ASP A 36 4.44 2.12 -10.09
CA ASP A 36 3.12 2.70 -10.17
C ASP A 36 2.13 1.71 -9.58
N VAL A 37 1.39 2.13 -8.55
CA VAL A 37 0.50 1.23 -7.81
C VAL A 37 -0.91 1.80 -7.79
N ARG A 38 -1.88 0.94 -8.09
CA ARG A 38 -3.29 1.25 -7.96
C ARG A 38 -3.76 0.97 -6.53
N ILE A 39 -4.21 2.01 -5.84
CA ILE A 39 -4.70 1.99 -4.46
C ILE A 39 -6.10 2.61 -4.45
N GLY A 40 -7.11 1.89 -3.93
CA GLY A 40 -8.46 2.45 -3.77
C GLY A 40 -9.10 2.98 -5.07
N GLY A 41 -8.72 2.44 -6.23
CA GLY A 41 -9.23 2.87 -7.54
C GLY A 41 -8.37 3.90 -8.28
N SER A 42 -7.48 4.62 -7.58
CA SER A 42 -6.56 5.62 -8.13
C SER A 42 -5.17 5.04 -8.34
N VAL A 43 -4.45 5.50 -9.37
CA VAL A 43 -3.05 5.14 -9.60
C VAL A 43 -2.15 6.19 -8.97
N VAL A 44 -1.24 5.74 -8.11
CA VAL A 44 -0.16 6.54 -7.57
C VAL A 44 1.10 6.16 -8.32
N ALA A 45 1.64 7.10 -9.09
CA ALA A 45 2.81 6.87 -9.92
C ALA A 45 4.12 7.23 -9.18
N GLY A 46 5.22 6.60 -9.58
CA GLY A 46 6.56 6.97 -9.15
C GLY A 46 6.86 6.68 -7.67
N ILE A 47 6.22 5.68 -7.08
CA ILE A 47 6.47 5.28 -5.69
C ILE A 47 7.89 4.70 -5.59
N CYS A 48 8.70 5.22 -4.70
CA CYS A 48 10.04 4.68 -4.43
C CYS A 48 9.96 3.23 -3.95
N MET A 49 10.77 2.36 -4.53
CA MET A 49 10.88 0.96 -4.12
C MET A 49 12.07 0.71 -3.19
N THR A 50 11.89 -0.15 -2.21
CA THR A 50 13.03 -0.83 -1.55
C THR A 50 13.60 -1.92 -2.46
N THR A 51 14.82 -2.36 -2.19
CA THR A 51 15.48 -3.45 -2.94
C THR A 51 14.68 -4.75 -2.95
N SER A 52 13.84 -4.99 -1.93
CA SER A 52 12.93 -6.14 -1.85
C SER A 52 11.84 -6.15 -2.92
N CYS A 53 11.58 -5.01 -3.57
CA CYS A 53 10.60 -4.89 -4.64
C CYS A 53 11.24 -5.00 -6.04
N ARG A 54 12.55 -5.26 -6.15
CA ARG A 54 13.20 -5.44 -7.45
C ARG A 54 12.57 -6.63 -8.19
N GLY A 55 12.19 -6.40 -9.43
CA GLY A 55 11.48 -7.40 -10.24
C GLY A 55 9.96 -7.38 -10.06
N ALA A 56 9.40 -6.34 -9.41
CA ALA A 56 7.97 -6.08 -9.44
C ALA A 56 7.46 -6.06 -10.89
N ALA A 57 6.33 -6.71 -11.11
CA ALA A 57 5.67 -6.84 -12.39
C ALA A 57 4.20 -6.40 -12.28
N PRO A 58 3.61 -5.89 -13.37
CA PRO A 58 2.19 -5.57 -13.42
C PRO A 58 1.32 -6.75 -12.98
N GLY A 59 0.30 -6.46 -12.16
CA GLY A 59 -0.64 -7.45 -11.62
C GLY A 59 -0.25 -8.03 -10.26
N GLN A 60 0.99 -7.83 -9.80
CA GLN A 60 1.40 -8.27 -8.45
C GLN A 60 0.85 -7.33 -7.36
N ARG A 61 0.74 -7.83 -6.12
CA ARG A 61 0.35 -7.00 -4.98
C ARG A 61 1.57 -6.33 -4.37
N ALA A 62 1.55 -5.01 -4.25
CA ALA A 62 2.56 -4.24 -3.55
C ALA A 62 2.11 -3.90 -2.13
N ILE A 63 3.07 -3.98 -1.19
CA ILE A 63 2.93 -3.50 0.18
C ILE A 63 3.56 -2.12 0.24
N LEU A 64 2.76 -1.13 0.61
CA LEU A 64 3.16 0.27 0.69
C LEU A 64 3.13 0.73 2.14
N ILE A 65 4.09 1.58 2.49
CA ILE A 65 4.16 2.25 3.79
C ILE A 65 4.28 3.76 3.57
N GLY A 66 3.61 4.55 4.40
CA GLY A 66 3.66 6.01 4.35
C GLY A 66 2.28 6.64 4.46
N SER A 67 2.13 7.84 3.91
CA SER A 67 0.85 8.54 3.87
C SER A 67 0.70 9.23 2.52
N PRO A 68 -0.51 9.37 1.96
CA PRO A 68 -0.69 10.08 0.70
C PRO A 68 -0.13 11.52 0.82
N PRO A 69 0.65 12.02 -0.16
CA PRO A 69 1.05 11.38 -1.42
C PRO A 69 2.39 10.62 -1.35
N LEU A 70 3.08 10.63 -0.20
CA LEU A 70 4.40 10.04 0.00
C LEU A 70 4.29 8.56 0.40
N TRP A 71 4.31 7.70 -0.60
CA TRP A 71 4.35 6.25 -0.43
C TRP A 71 5.75 5.69 -0.68
N THR A 72 6.08 4.59 0.00
CA THR A 72 7.25 3.75 -0.30
C THR A 72 6.81 2.30 -0.41
N ALA A 73 7.20 1.62 -1.49
CA ALA A 73 6.94 0.20 -1.66
C ALA A 73 8.03 -0.61 -0.93
N ILE A 74 7.59 -1.47 0.00
CA ILE A 74 8.49 -2.23 0.89
C ILE A 74 8.51 -3.73 0.59
N GLY A 75 7.54 -4.25 -0.16
CA GLY A 75 7.52 -5.64 -0.60
C GLY A 75 6.50 -5.90 -1.71
N ILE A 76 6.69 -7.03 -2.39
CA ILE A 76 5.79 -7.53 -3.43
C ILE A 76 5.33 -8.93 -3.03
N ILE A 77 4.03 -9.20 -3.22
CA ILE A 77 3.39 -10.48 -3.00
C ILE A 77 3.11 -11.07 -4.39
N ALA A 78 3.73 -12.21 -4.67
CA ALA A 78 3.58 -12.96 -5.92
C ALA A 78 2.24 -13.72 -5.96
#